data_AF-A0A7W8T560-F1
#
_entry.id   AF-A0A7W8T560-F1
#
_cell.length_a   1.000
_cell.length_b   1.000
_cell.length_c   1.000
_cell.angle_alpha   90.00
_cell.angle_beta   90.00
_cell.angle_gamma   90.00
#
_symmetry.space_group_name_H-M   'P 1'
#
loop_
_entity.id
_entity.type
_entity.pdbx_description
1 polymer ?
#
loop_
_entity_poly.entity_id
_entity_poly.type
_entity_poly.pdbx_seq_one_letter_code
_entity_poly.pdbx_strand_id
1 'polypeptide(L)'
;MFRFDADLRIYLHREPIDFRAGINSLVTLVEQSMQLDPLARAVFAFHNRKRDRVKLLLYDRAGFWLLLKRLEADRFVWPRRQQAVIELTAEQLHLLLDGVDVDAVRRHPARQYCHAS
;
A
#
# COMPACT_ATOMS: atom_id res chain seq x y z
N MET A 1 -8.64 -3.20 15.23
CA MET A 1 -7.60 -3.12 14.18
C MET A 1 -8.18 -2.35 13.02
N PHE A 2 -7.48 -1.34 12.51
CA PHE A 2 -7.96 -0.50 11.41
C PHE A 2 -8.01 -1.31 10.10
N ARG A 3 -9.07 -1.14 9.30
CA ARG A 3 -9.25 -1.81 8.01
C ARG A 3 -9.74 -0.79 6.98
N PHE A 4 -9.15 -0.87 5.79
CA PHE A 4 -9.63 -0.17 4.60
C PHE A 4 -10.78 -0.94 3.94
N ASP A 5 -11.67 -0.21 3.28
CA ASP A 5 -12.74 -0.80 2.47
C ASP A 5 -12.17 -1.62 1.30
N ALA A 6 -12.88 -2.68 0.92
CA ALA A 6 -12.43 -3.59 -0.13
C ALA A 6 -12.37 -2.96 -1.53
N ASP A 7 -13.18 -1.92 -1.77
CA ASP A 7 -13.24 -1.17 -3.04
C ASP A 7 -12.19 -0.05 -3.14
N LEU A 8 -11.39 0.17 -2.09
CA LEU A 8 -10.39 1.23 -2.06
C LEU A 8 -9.20 0.88 -2.95
N ARG A 9 -8.82 1.82 -3.83
CA ARG A 9 -7.63 1.68 -4.67
C ARG A 9 -6.37 1.84 -3.82
N ILE A 10 -5.44 0.90 -3.94
CA ILE A 10 -4.15 0.99 -3.25
C ILE A 10 -3.03 1.10 -4.28
N TYR A 11 -2.21 2.14 -4.15
CA TYR A 11 -1.05 2.36 -4.98
C TYR A 11 0.23 2.35 -4.13
N LEU A 12 1.19 1.54 -4.53
CA LEU A 12 2.50 1.47 -3.91
C LEU A 12 3.51 2.20 -4.79
N HIS A 13 4.23 3.14 -4.21
CA HIS A 13 5.40 3.70 -4.85
C HIS A 13 6.55 2.68 -4.80
N ARG A 14 7.13 2.35 -5.96
CA ARG A 14 8.15 1.28 -6.05
C ARG A 14 9.45 1.63 -5.34
N GLU A 15 9.93 2.87 -5.50
CA GLU A 15 11.24 3.29 -5.00
C GLU A 15 11.18 3.74 -3.53
N PRO A 16 12.25 3.54 -2.74
CA PRO A 16 12.30 4.05 -1.38
C PRO A 16 12.33 5.57 -1.36
N ILE A 17 11.62 6.17 -0.40
CA ILE A 17 11.59 7.62 -0.21
C ILE A 17 12.37 8.04 1.05
N ASP A 18 12.67 9.33 1.15
CA ASP A 18 13.12 9.92 2.41
C ASP A 18 11.94 10.01 3.40
N PHE A 19 12.06 9.34 4.54
CA PHE A 19 10.99 9.29 5.55
C PHE A 19 10.86 10.55 6.39
N ARG A 20 11.66 11.59 6.13
CA ARG A 20 11.42 12.96 6.60
C ARG A 20 10.29 13.66 5.84
N ALA A 21 9.90 13.16 4.66
CA ALA A 21 8.82 13.72 3.84
C ALA A 21 7.48 13.78 4.61
N GLY A 22 6.93 14.97 4.79
CA GLY A 22 5.59 15.19 5.34
C GLY A 22 4.51 15.08 4.27
N ILE A 23 3.26 15.41 4.62
CA ILE A 23 2.10 15.32 3.71
C ILE A 23 2.37 16.03 2.37
N ASN A 24 2.78 17.30 2.37
CA ASN A 24 2.97 18.07 1.14
C ASN A 24 4.01 17.43 0.19
N SER A 25 5.12 16.94 0.73
CA SER A 25 6.14 16.26 -0.07
C SER A 25 5.63 14.95 -0.66
N LEU A 26 4.79 14.22 0.08
CA LEU A 26 4.17 12.98 -0.42
C LEU A 26 3.10 13.27 -1.46
N VAL A 27 2.29 14.31 -1.29
CA VAL A 27 1.33 14.80 -2.29
C VAL A 27 2.06 15.12 -3.60
N THR A 28 3.13 15.90 -3.53
CA THR A 28 3.96 16.19 -4.72
C THR A 28 4.51 14.92 -5.36
N LEU A 29 4.90 13.91 -4.57
CA LEU A 29 5.40 12.65 -5.09
C LEU A 29 4.30 11.84 -5.80
N VAL A 30 3.07 11.83 -5.27
CA VAL A 30 1.90 11.22 -5.91
C VAL A 30 1.62 11.90 -7.26
N GLU A 31 1.58 13.22 -7.28
CA GLU A 31 1.30 13.98 -8.51
C GLU A 31 2.42 13.82 -9.55
N GLN A 32 3.66 14.07 -9.16
CA GLN A 32 4.76 14.22 -10.11
C GLN A 32 5.45 12.90 -10.45
N SER A 33 5.59 11.99 -9.50
CA SER A 33 6.27 10.72 -9.74
C SER A 33 5.31 9.58 -10.04
N MET A 34 4.15 9.54 -9.37
CA MET A 34 3.16 8.48 -9.61
C MET A 34 2.18 8.85 -10.72
N GLN A 35 2.09 10.14 -11.09
CA GLN A 35 1.16 10.65 -12.11
C GLN A 35 -0.30 10.31 -11.77
N LEU A 36 -0.64 10.44 -10.47
CA LEU A 36 -1.97 10.16 -9.92
C LEU A 36 -2.52 11.38 -9.19
N ASP A 37 -3.84 11.42 -9.02
CA ASP A 37 -4.53 12.45 -8.22
C ASP A 37 -4.41 12.12 -6.72
N PRO A 38 -3.73 12.96 -5.90
CA PRO A 38 -3.58 12.74 -4.47
C PRO A 38 -4.90 12.87 -3.68
N LEU A 39 -5.93 13.51 -4.27
CA LEU A 39 -7.25 13.66 -3.67
C LEU A 39 -8.20 12.51 -4.04
N ALA A 40 -7.77 11.60 -4.91
CA ALA A 40 -8.58 10.43 -5.28
C ALA A 40 -8.89 9.56 -4.05
N ARG A 41 -10.03 8.85 -4.09
CA ARG A 41 -10.40 7.83 -3.10
C ARG A 41 -9.46 6.62 -3.22
N ALA A 42 -8.27 6.77 -2.65
CA ALA A 42 -7.16 5.83 -2.75
C ALA A 42 -6.21 5.96 -1.55
N VAL A 43 -5.38 4.94 -1.36
CA VAL A 43 -4.25 4.94 -0.42
C VAL A 43 -2.96 4.87 -1.20
N PHE A 44 -2.05 5.79 -0.90
CA PHE A 44 -0.69 5.81 -1.46
C PHE A 44 0.29 5.33 -0.39
N ALA A 45 0.93 4.21 -0.66
CA ALA A 45 1.86 3.55 0.25
C ALA A 45 3.31 3.76 -0.19
N PHE A 46 4.14 4.14 0.78
CA PHE A 46 5.56 4.42 0.59
C PHE A 46 6.38 3.63 1.60
N HIS A 47 7.60 3.24 1.23
CA HIS A 47 8.53 2.56 2.13
C HIS A 47 9.87 3.29 2.21
N ASN A 48 10.58 3.09 3.32
CA ASN A 48 11.91 3.67 3.48
C ASN A 48 12.98 2.72 2.90
N ARG A 49 14.21 3.21 2.73
CA ARG A 49 15.31 2.40 2.21
C ARG A 49 15.59 1.12 3.02
N LYS A 50 15.40 1.15 4.35
CA LYS A 50 15.58 -0.03 5.19
C LYS A 50 14.44 -1.05 5.07
N ARG A 51 13.28 -0.62 4.56
CA ARG A 51 12.01 -1.37 4.52
C ARG A 51 11.50 -1.76 5.91
N ASP A 52 11.84 -1.01 6.94
CA ASP A 52 11.33 -1.21 8.30
C ASP A 52 10.16 -0.24 8.62
N ARG A 53 9.83 0.67 7.70
CA ARG A 53 8.77 1.66 7.86
C ARG A 53 7.94 1.82 6.60
N VAL A 54 6.64 1.99 6.79
CA VAL A 54 5.65 2.29 5.74
C VAL A 54 4.86 3.52 6.12
N LYS A 55 4.69 4.44 5.17
CA LYS A 55 3.75 5.56 5.26
C LYS A 55 2.57 5.31 4.34
N LEU A 56 1.37 5.58 4.82
CA LEU A 56 0.13 5.57 4.05
C LEU A 56 -0.45 6.98 4.02
N LEU A 57 -0.52 7.58 2.82
CA LEU A 57 -1.19 8.85 2.57
C LEU A 57 -2.56 8.58 1.97
N LEU A 58 -3.59 9.25 2.46
CA LEU A 58 -4.92 9.26 1.87
C LEU A 58 -5.62 10.58 2.15
N TYR A 59 -6.51 10.99 1.26
CA TYR A 59 -7.42 12.12 1.48
C TYR A 59 -8.81 11.59 1.86
N ASP A 60 -9.39 12.10 2.95
CA ASP A 60 -10.77 11.82 3.32
C ASP A 60 -11.50 13.12 3.65
N ARG A 61 -12.66 13.32 2.99
CA ARG A 61 -13.57 14.47 3.07
C ARG A 61 -12.91 15.85 2.93
N ALA A 62 -12.23 16.28 3.98
CA ALA A 62 -11.69 17.64 4.13
C ALA A 62 -10.19 17.66 4.44
N GLY A 63 -9.52 16.51 4.57
CA GLY A 63 -8.13 16.49 5.00
C GLY A 63 -7.33 15.26 4.60
N PHE A 64 -6.02 15.45 4.57
CA PHE A 64 -5.06 14.37 4.40
C PHE A 64 -4.79 13.66 5.73
N TRP A 65 -4.79 12.34 5.66
CA TRP A 65 -4.31 11.45 6.71
C TRP A 65 -2.95 10.90 6.32
N LEU A 66 -2.06 10.83 7.31
CA LEU A 66 -0.77 10.18 7.18
C LEU A 66 -0.59 9.16 8.30
N LEU A 67 -0.63 7.88 7.96
CA LEU A 67 -0.36 6.79 8.90
C LEU A 67 1.09 6.31 8.73
N LEU A 68 1.75 6.01 9.84
CA LEU A 68 3.10 5.44 9.86
C LEU A 68 3.08 4.12 10.62
N LYS A 69 3.50 3.03 9.96
CA LYS A 69 3.82 1.77 10.62
C LYS A 69 5.34 1.60 10.65
N ARG A 70 5.88 1.29 11.84
CA ARG A 70 7.29 0.95 12.05
C ARG A 70 7.36 -0.46 12.63
N LEU A 71 8.23 -1.29 12.07
CA LEU A 71 8.60 -2.56 12.67
C LEU A 71 9.77 -2.35 13.64
N GLU A 72 9.72 -2.96 14.81
CA GLU A 72 10.82 -2.93 15.79
C GLU A 72 11.92 -3.94 15.41
N ALA A 73 11.55 -5.03 14.74
CA ALA A 73 12.42 -6.01 14.13
C ALA A 73 11.90 -6.37 12.73
N ASP A 74 12.74 -6.92 11.85
CA ASP A 74 12.42 -7.32 10.48
C ASP A 74 12.19 -6.19 9.47
N ARG A 75 11.77 -6.57 8.26
CA ARG A 75 11.56 -5.71 7.10
C ARG A 75 10.32 -6.15 6.34
N PHE A 76 9.56 -5.19 5.84
CA PHE A 76 8.49 -5.43 4.88
C PHE A 76 9.05 -6.02 3.57
N VAL A 77 8.35 -7.02 3.05
CA VAL A 77 8.62 -7.57 1.72
C VAL A 77 7.96 -6.68 0.67
N TRP A 78 8.68 -5.66 0.22
CA TRP A 78 8.17 -4.75 -0.81
C TRP A 78 8.13 -5.45 -2.18
N PRO A 79 7.01 -5.39 -2.93
CA PRO A 79 6.87 -6.10 -4.20
C PRO A 79 7.90 -5.61 -5.22
N ARG A 80 8.45 -6.54 -6.00
CA ARG A 80 9.52 -6.26 -6.98
C ARG A 80 9.02 -6.25 -8.41
N ARG A 81 7.93 -5.52 -8.65
CA ARG A 81 7.32 -5.44 -9.99
C ARG A 81 8.01 -4.36 -10.83
N GLN A 82 7.95 -4.50 -12.15
CA GLN A 82 8.61 -3.57 -13.07
C GLN A 82 7.93 -2.21 -13.14
N GLN A 83 6.63 -2.14 -12.85
CA GLN A 83 5.86 -0.90 -12.86
C GLN A 83 6.37 0.07 -11.79
N ALA A 84 6.47 1.36 -12.14
CA ALA A 84 6.88 2.41 -11.21
C ALA A 84 5.86 2.60 -10.06
N VAL A 85 4.59 2.35 -10.36
CA VAL A 85 3.48 2.31 -9.40
C VAL A 85 2.87 0.92 -9.42
N ILE A 86 2.69 0.33 -8.24
CA ILE A 86 2.17 -1.02 -8.08
C ILE A 86 0.76 -0.92 -7.50
N GLU A 87 -0.21 -1.44 -8.23
CA GLU A 87 -1.58 -1.55 -7.72
C GLU A 87 -1.73 -2.80 -6.84
N LEU A 88 -2.34 -2.61 -5.67
CA LEU A 88 -2.73 -3.66 -4.75
C LEU A 88 -4.22 -3.55 -4.42
N THR A 89 -4.80 -4.67 -4.01
CA THR A 89 -6.07 -4.70 -3.29
C THR A 89 -5.88 -4.29 -1.82
N ALA A 90 -6.94 -3.86 -1.15
CA ALA A 90 -6.92 -3.59 0.29
C ALA A 90 -6.42 -4.79 1.11
N GLU A 91 -6.78 -6.02 0.71
CA GLU A 91 -6.32 -7.25 1.33
C GLU A 91 -4.81 -7.46 1.15
N GLN A 92 -4.29 -7.27 -0.07
CA GLN A 92 -2.85 -7.34 -0.32
C GLN A 92 -2.07 -6.28 0.46
N LEU A 93 -2.62 -5.08 0.64
CA LEU A 93 -2.01 -4.08 1.52
C LEU A 93 -1.91 -4.59 2.95
N HIS A 94 -2.98 -5.17 3.51
CA HIS A 94 -2.94 -5.72 4.88
C HIS A 94 -1.94 -6.85 5.01
N LEU A 95 -1.89 -7.77 4.04
CA LEU A 95 -0.87 -8.84 3.99
C LEU A 95 0.55 -8.26 4.00
N LEU A 96 0.81 -7.25 3.18
CA LEU A 96 2.10 -6.56 3.17
C LEU A 96 2.40 -5.89 4.52
N LEU A 97 1.42 -5.22 5.13
CA LEU A 97 1.59 -4.62 6.45
C LEU A 97 1.83 -5.66 7.53
N ASP A 98 1.35 -6.89 7.37
CA ASP A 98 1.61 -8.02 8.28
C ASP A 98 2.93 -8.75 7.97
N GLY A 99 3.71 -8.25 7.01
CA GLY A 99 5.03 -8.77 6.66
C GLY A 99 5.01 -9.92 5.65
N VAL A 100 3.86 -10.22 5.05
CA VAL A 100 3.71 -11.27 4.04
C VAL A 100 4.20 -10.78 2.68
N ASP A 101 4.93 -11.65 1.96
CA ASP A 101 5.28 -11.46 0.56
C ASP A 101 4.06 -11.61 -0.34
N VAL A 102 3.46 -10.48 -0.75
CA VAL A 102 2.24 -10.45 -1.56
C VAL A 102 2.40 -11.02 -2.97
N ASP A 103 3.63 -11.08 -3.50
CA ASP A 103 3.89 -11.68 -4.81
C ASP A 103 4.03 -13.21 -4.70
N ALA A 104 4.29 -13.74 -3.50
CA ALA A 104 4.34 -15.18 -3.22
C ALA A 104 2.98 -15.77 -2.81
N VAL A 105 1.97 -14.94 -2.52
CA VAL A 105 0.64 -15.41 -2.10
C VAL A 105 -0.05 -16.17 -3.23
N ARG A 106 -0.42 -17.42 -2.96
CA ARG A 106 -1.19 -18.27 -3.88
C ARG A 106 -2.56 -18.54 -3.30
N ARG A 107 -3.61 -18.13 -4.01
CA ARG A 107 -4.99 -18.48 -3.68
C ARG A 107 -5.38 -19.78 -4.36
N HIS A 108 -6.24 -20.55 -3.71
CA HIS A 108 -6.93 -21.64 -4.40
C HIS A 108 -7.81 -21.07 -5.52
N PRO A 109 -7.97 -21.81 -6.64
CA PRO A 109 -8.93 -21.41 -7.66
C PRO A 109 -10.34 -21.38 -7.04
N ALA A 110 -11.16 -20.43 -7.49
CA ALA A 110 -12.57 -20.43 -7.14
C ALA A 110 -13.20 -21.75 -7.62
N ARG A 111 -13.80 -22.49 -6.69
CA ARG A 111 -14.51 -23.74 -6.98
C ARG A 111 -15.98 -23.52 -6.73
N GLN A 112 -16.81 -23.88 -7.72
CA GLN A 112 -18.26 -23.93 -7.57
C GLN A 112 -18.62 -25.37 -7.17
N TYR A 113 -19.32 -25.52 -6.06
CA TYR A 113 -19.82 -26.81 -5.59
C TYR A 113 -21.32 -26.86 -5.84
N CYS A 114 -21.80 -27.90 -6.53
CA CYS A 114 -23.23 -28.10 -6.81
C CYS A 114 -23.95 -28.83 -5.67
N HIS A 115 -23.20 -29.46 -4.75
CA HIS A 115 -23.72 -30.17 -3.59
C HIS A 115 -22.73 -30.03 -2.43
N ALA A 116 -23.25 -29.96 -1.21
CA ALA A 116 -22.47 -30.15 0.00
C ALA A 116 -22.40 -31.66 0.28
N SER A 117 -21.20 -32.16 0.60
CA SER A 117 -20.98 -33.52 1.09
C SER A 117 -21.47 -33.69 2.52
#